data_AF-A0A1X7SMA5-F1
#
_entry.id   AF-A0A1X7SMA5-F1
#
_cell.length_a   1.000
_cell.length_b   1.000
_cell.length_c   1.000
_cell.angle_alpha   90.00
_cell.angle_beta   90.00
_cell.angle_gamma   90.00
#
_symmetry.space_group_name_H-M   'P 1'
#
loop_
_entity.id
_entity.type
_entity.pdbx_description
1 polymer ?
#
loop_
_entity_poly.entity_id
_entity_poly.type
_entity_poly.pdbx_seq_one_letter_code
_entity_poly.pdbx_strand_id
1 'polypeptide(L)'
;MFSNGESYIPYVAAVFYSLSYTLCGPSFVAVTPVIIDKGYLATAYGLQKSSFNATYALVTYITGLIIDTLGYFVLQGFFIHIVILCIDFTLIMVFLDAASDNPKLNVPALWLRHIKDRK
;
A
#
# COMPACT_ATOMS: atom_id res chain seq x y z
N MET A 1 -26.53 -21.34 0.96
CA MET A 1 -27.08 -20.43 1.99
C MET A 1 -27.02 -21.17 3.30
N PHE A 2 -26.27 -20.67 4.29
CA PHE A 2 -26.43 -21.17 5.66
C PHE A 2 -27.74 -20.64 6.24
N SER A 3 -28.29 -21.37 7.20
CA SER A 3 -29.69 -21.45 7.60
C SER A 3 -30.46 -20.15 7.97
N ASN A 4 -29.88 -18.94 7.89
CA ASN A 4 -30.52 -17.70 8.39
C ASN A 4 -30.29 -16.45 7.52
N GLY A 5 -29.98 -16.58 6.22
CA GLY A 5 -29.73 -15.41 5.36
C GLY A 5 -28.33 -14.80 5.50
N GLU A 6 -27.48 -15.41 6.34
CA GLU A 6 -26.07 -15.08 6.51
C GLU A 6 -25.27 -15.47 5.25
N SER A 7 -24.50 -14.51 4.72
CA SER A 7 -23.66 -14.68 3.52
C SER A 7 -22.25 -15.14 3.89
N TYR A 8 -21.65 -16.04 3.11
CA TYR A 8 -20.26 -16.49 3.29
C TYR A 8 -19.22 -15.46 2.79
N ILE A 9 -19.69 -14.40 2.12
CA ILE A 9 -18.85 -13.38 1.48
C ILE A 9 -17.82 -12.74 2.43
N PRO A 10 -18.14 -12.40 3.70
CA PRO A 10 -17.16 -11.80 4.61
C PRO A 10 -15.95 -12.72 4.90
N TYR A 11 -16.16 -14.03 5.00
CA TYR A 11 -15.07 -14.99 5.23
C TYR A 11 -14.14 -15.07 4.02
N VAL A 12 -14.72 -15.12 2.82
CA VAL A 12 -13.95 -15.12 1.58
C VAL A 12 -13.17 -13.81 1.42
N ALA A 13 -13.82 -12.67 1.69
CA ALA A 13 -13.18 -11.37 1.66
C ALA A 13 -12.03 -11.25 2.68
N ALA A 14 -12.21 -11.79 3.89
CA ALA A 14 -11.16 -11.82 4.91
C ALA A 14 -9.93 -12.61 4.46
N VAL A 15 -10.11 -13.76 3.81
CA VAL A 15 -8.99 -14.55 3.27
C VAL A 15 -8.21 -13.76 2.21
N PHE A 16 -8.91 -13.15 1.25
CA PHE A 16 -8.25 -12.32 0.23
C PHE A 16 -7.55 -11.10 0.84
N TYR A 17 -8.16 -10.47 1.84
CA TYR A 17 -7.55 -9.38 2.58
C TYR A 17 -6.25 -9.82 3.28
N SER A 18 -6.25 -10.95 3.98
CA SER A 18 -5.07 -11.49 4.65
C SER A 18 -3.95 -11.85 3.67
N LEU A 19 -4.28 -12.44 2.52
CA LEU A 19 -3.31 -12.72 1.45
C LEU A 19 -2.69 -11.42 0.92
N SER A 20 -3.52 -10.42 0.59
CA SER A 20 -3.05 -9.11 0.14
C SER A 20 -2.14 -8.44 1.17
N TYR A 21 -2.54 -8.43 2.45
CA TYR A 21 -1.74 -7.87 3.53
C TYR A 21 -0.38 -8.56 3.69
N THR A 22 -0.36 -9.89 3.59
CA THR A 22 0.88 -10.69 3.70
C THR A 22 1.84 -10.42 2.55
N LEU A 23 1.35 -10.16 1.35
CA LEU A 23 2.17 -9.83 0.18
C LEU A 23 2.69 -8.39 0.22
N CYS A 24 1.85 -7.45 0.65
CA CYS A 24 2.18 -6.03 0.62
C CYS A 24 3.02 -5.57 1.83
N GLY A 25 2.77 -6.12 3.02
CA GLY A 25 3.45 -5.76 4.26
C GLY A 25 4.99 -5.84 4.19
N PRO A 26 5.59 -7.00 3.88
CA PRO A 26 7.04 -7.13 3.79
C PRO A 26 7.62 -6.36 2.59
N SER A 27 6.89 -6.29 1.48
CA SER A 27 7.28 -5.52 0.29
C SER A 27 7.45 -4.04 0.60
N PHE A 28 6.54 -3.44 1.39
CA PHE A 28 6.61 -2.03 1.76
C PHE A 28 7.90 -1.67 2.51
N VAL A 29 8.35 -2.53 3.43
CA VAL A 29 9.58 -2.30 4.19
C VAL A 29 10.82 -2.49 3.30
N ALA A 30 10.77 -3.46 2.37
CA ALA A 30 11.88 -3.78 1.47
C ALA A 30 12.18 -2.70 0.42
N VAL A 31 11.21 -1.83 0.09
CA VAL A 31 11.39 -0.78 -0.93
C VAL A 31 12.33 0.35 -0.49
N THR A 32 12.26 0.76 0.78
CA THR A 32 13.07 1.87 1.34
C THR A 32 14.58 1.75 1.06
N PRO A 33 15.24 0.60 1.30
CA PRO A 33 16.67 0.44 1.03
C PRO A 33 17.03 0.31 -0.45
N VAL A 34 16.04 0.08 -1.34
CA VAL A 34 16.26 0.07 -2.78
C VAL A 34 16.33 1.49 -3.34
N ILE A 35 15.58 2.42 -2.75
CA ILE A 35 15.45 3.80 -3.25
C ILE A 35 16.47 4.74 -2.58
N ILE A 36 16.65 4.61 -1.26
CA ILE A 36 17.39 5.57 -0.43
C ILE A 36 18.84 5.13 -0.20
N ASP A 37 19.75 6.10 -0.20
CA ASP A 37 21.17 5.87 0.10
C ASP A 37 21.39 5.38 1.53
N LYS A 38 22.42 4.53 1.71
CA LYS A 38 22.69 3.83 2.97
C LYS A 38 22.91 4.77 4.16
N GLY A 39 23.45 5.97 3.94
CA GLY A 39 23.69 6.96 4.98
C GLY A 39 22.42 7.52 5.62
N TYR A 40 21.28 7.45 4.92
CA TYR A 40 20.01 8.06 5.36
C TYR A 40 18.92 7.03 5.68
N LEU A 41 19.26 5.74 5.71
CA LEU A 41 18.31 4.64 5.95
C LEU A 41 17.54 4.79 7.25
N ALA A 42 18.22 5.15 8.35
CA ALA A 42 17.58 5.29 9.66
C ALA A 42 16.50 6.38 9.65
N THR A 43 16.81 7.54 9.04
CA THR A 43 15.87 8.65 8.88
C THR A 43 14.72 8.26 7.97
N ALA A 44 15.00 7.57 6.85
CA ALA A 44 13.97 7.13 5.91
C ALA A 44 12.99 6.13 6.55
N TYR A 45 13.48 5.15 7.30
CA TYR A 45 12.61 4.24 8.06
C TYR A 45 11.83 4.97 9.15
N GLY A 46 12.43 5.94 9.84
CA GLY A 46 11.75 6.79 10.80
C GLY A 46 10.55 7.51 10.18
N LEU A 47 10.75 8.16 9.03
CA LEU A 47 9.70 8.83 8.27
C LEU A 47 8.63 7.86 7.74
N GLN A 48 9.05 6.69 7.26
CA GLN A 48 8.12 5.67 6.76
C GLN A 48 7.20 5.15 7.88
N LYS A 49 7.76 4.83 9.05
CA LYS A 49 6.98 4.31 10.19
C LYS A 49 6.12 5.39 10.84
N SER A 50 6.63 6.61 10.99
CA SER A 50 5.86 7.70 11.58
C SER A 50 4.68 8.12 10.69
N SER A 51 4.90 8.21 9.37
CA SER A 51 3.82 8.51 8.41
C SER A 51 2.75 7.42 8.41
N PHE A 52 3.15 6.13 8.38
CA PHE A 52 2.20 5.02 8.44
C PHE A 52 1.35 5.08 9.72
N ASN A 53 1.97 5.27 10.88
CA ASN A 53 1.24 5.33 12.15
C ASN A 53 0.33 6.56 12.23
N ALA A 54 0.76 7.72 11.72
CA ALA A 54 -0.07 8.92 11.68
C ALA A 54 -1.30 8.74 10.78
N THR A 55 -1.10 8.17 9.58
CA THR A 55 -2.21 7.86 8.67
C THR A 55 -3.15 6.82 9.28
N TYR A 56 -2.62 5.78 9.93
CA TYR A 56 -3.43 4.76 10.60
C TYR A 56 -4.31 5.37 11.71
N ALA A 57 -3.74 6.23 12.55
CA ALA A 57 -4.49 6.93 13.60
C ALA A 57 -5.57 7.84 13.03
N LEU A 58 -5.23 8.63 11.99
CA LEU A 58 -6.16 9.53 11.31
C LEU A 58 -7.34 8.76 10.70
N VAL A 59 -7.05 7.72 9.91
CA VAL A 59 -8.07 6.91 9.23
C VAL A 59 -8.95 6.20 10.26
N THR A 60 -8.37 5.66 11.34
CA THR A 60 -9.14 5.03 12.42
C THR A 60 -10.15 6.02 13.01
N TYR A 61 -9.72 7.25 13.33
CA TYR A 61 -10.61 8.29 13.85
C TYR A 61 -11.71 8.66 12.84
N ILE A 62 -11.35 8.90 11.57
CA ILE A 62 -12.32 9.24 10.52
C ILE A 62 -13.34 8.12 10.32
N THR A 63 -12.92 6.87 10.30
CA THR A 63 -13.85 5.74 10.15
C THR A 63 -14.82 5.61 11.32
N GLY A 64 -14.36 5.84 12.56
CA GLY A 64 -15.24 5.92 13.73
C GLY A 64 -16.27 7.04 13.59
N LEU A 65 -15.81 8.25 13.24
CA LEU A 65 -16.68 9.40 13.03
C LEU A 65 -17.74 9.13 11.94
N ILE A 66 -17.36 8.52 10.82
CA ILE A 66 -18.29 8.19 9.73
C ILE A 66 -19.35 7.21 10.21
N ILE A 67 -18.97 6.16 10.93
CA ILE A 67 -19.93 5.17 11.46
C ILE A 67 -20.92 5.83 12.42
N ASP A 68 -20.41 6.69 13.32
CA ASP A 68 -21.23 7.34 14.34
C ASP A 68 -22.21 8.37 13.77
N THR A 69 -21.88 9.00 12.63
CA THR A 69 -22.66 10.14 12.08
C THR A 69 -23.42 9.84 10.78
N LEU A 70 -22.83 9.03 9.89
CA LEU A 70 -23.33 8.79 8.52
C LEU A 70 -23.67 7.32 8.26
N GLY A 71 -23.23 6.42 9.15
CA GLY A 71 -23.51 5.00 9.10
C GLY A 71 -22.66 4.21 8.11
N TYR A 72 -22.95 2.91 8.03
CA TYR A 72 -22.10 1.93 7.35
C TYR A 72 -22.02 2.08 5.82
N PHE A 73 -23.09 2.54 5.16
CA PHE A 73 -23.09 2.71 3.71
C PHE A 73 -22.04 3.75 3.26
N VAL A 74 -21.93 4.87 3.98
CA VAL A 74 -20.93 5.90 3.68
C VAL A 74 -19.52 5.40 4.00
N LEU A 75 -19.34 4.61 5.05
CA LEU A 75 -18.06 3.96 5.35
C LEU A 75 -17.58 3.07 4.19
N GLN A 76 -18.47 2.29 3.59
CA GLN A 76 -18.14 1.47 2.43
C GLN A 76 -17.70 2.34 1.24
N GLY A 77 -18.42 3.44 0.96
CA GLY A 77 -18.03 4.39 -0.08
C GLY A 77 -16.65 5.01 0.16
N PHE A 78 -16.36 5.39 1.41
CA PHE A 78 -15.05 5.89 1.81
C PHE A 78 -13.94 4.85 1.61
N PHE A 79 -14.18 3.59 1.99
CA PHE A 79 -13.23 2.49 1.76
C PHE A 79 -12.93 2.31 0.26
N ILE A 80 -13.97 2.26 -0.58
CA ILE A 80 -13.80 2.11 -2.04
C ILE A 80 -13.02 3.29 -2.62
N HIS A 81 -13.30 4.52 -2.17
CA HIS A 81 -12.60 5.71 -2.65
C HIS A 81 -11.10 5.67 -2.32
N ILE A 82 -10.74 5.27 -1.09
CA ILE A 82 -9.32 5.10 -0.71
C ILE A 82 -8.65 4.04 -1.58
N VAL A 83 -9.31 2.89 -1.83
CA VAL A 83 -8.74 1.82 -2.66
C VAL A 83 -8.46 2.31 -4.08
N ILE A 84 -9.38 3.09 -4.67
CA ILE A 84 -9.18 3.68 -6.01
C ILE A 84 -7.97 4.62 -6.00
N LEU A 85 -7.88 5.52 -5.00
CA LEU A 85 -6.72 6.40 -4.88
C LEU A 85 -5.40 5.63 -4.73
N CYS A 86 -5.38 4.53 -3.99
CA CYS A 86 -4.20 3.66 -3.88
C CYS A 86 -3.79 3.07 -5.23
N ILE A 87 -4.77 2.66 -6.05
CA ILE A 87 -4.52 2.15 -7.41
C ILE A 87 -3.96 3.27 -8.29
N ASP A 88 -4.54 4.47 -8.24
CA ASP A 88 -4.07 5.63 -8.99
C ASP A 88 -2.61 5.99 -8.65
N PHE A 89 -2.27 6.06 -7.35
CA PHE A 89 -0.89 6.32 -6.93
C PHE A 89 0.09 5.23 -7.38
N THR A 90 -0.33 3.96 -7.35
CA THR A 90 0.48 2.85 -7.81
C THR A 90 0.75 2.95 -9.31
N LEU A 91 -0.28 3.26 -10.09
CA LEU A 91 -0.19 3.41 -11.54
C LEU A 91 0.68 4.61 -11.92
N ILE A 92 0.52 5.75 -11.25
CA ILE A 92 1.39 6.92 -11.42
C ILE A 92 2.85 6.55 -11.12
N MET A 93 3.11 5.86 -10.02
CA MET A 93 4.45 5.45 -9.63
C MET A 93 5.09 4.51 -10.67
N VAL A 94 4.33 3.55 -11.19
CA VAL A 94 4.79 2.66 -12.28
C VAL A 94 5.12 3.47 -13.54
N PHE A 95 4.26 4.41 -13.96
CA PHE A 95 4.53 5.22 -15.14
C PHE A 95 5.73 6.15 -14.98
N LEU A 96 5.90 6.76 -13.81
CA LEU A 96 7.03 7.63 -13.52
C LEU A 96 8.36 6.86 -13.52
N ASP A 97 8.41 5.66 -12.94
CA ASP A 97 9.61 4.83 -12.96
C ASP A 97 9.90 4.30 -14.37
N ALA A 98 8.87 3.94 -15.15
CA ALA A 98 9.03 3.51 -16.53
C ALA A 98 9.52 4.62 -17.48
N ALA A 99 9.14 5.88 -17.22
CA ALA A 99 9.60 7.04 -17.98
C ALA A 99 10.95 7.60 -17.50
N SER A 100 11.51 7.08 -16.40
CA SER A 100 12.76 7.58 -15.83
C SER A 100 13.98 7.03 -16.56
N ASP A 101 15.02 7.86 -16.74
CA ASP A 101 16.32 7.43 -17.27
C ASP A 101 17.07 6.48 -16.33
N ASN A 102 16.69 6.40 -15.05
CA ASN A 102 17.29 5.52 -14.05
C ASN A 102 16.19 4.77 -13.27
N PRO A 103 15.49 3.81 -13.90
CA PRO A 103 14.42 3.06 -13.24
C PRO A 103 14.99 2.26 -12.08
N LYS A 104 14.30 2.25 -10.93
CA LYS A 104 14.75 1.51 -9.73
C LYS A 104 13.74 0.46 -9.28
N LEU A 105 12.47 0.59 -9.66
CA LEU A 105 11.39 -0.17 -9.03
C LEU A 105 10.76 -1.20 -9.96
N ASN A 106 10.56 -0.86 -11.23
CA ASN A 106 9.91 -1.72 -12.24
C ASN A 106 10.88 -2.70 -12.91
N VAL A 107 12.18 -2.61 -12.62
CA VAL A 107 13.21 -3.42 -13.27
C VAL A 107 13.87 -4.38 -12.28
N PRO A 108 14.21 -5.61 -12.70
CA PRO A 108 14.92 -6.55 -11.84
C PRO A 108 16.29 -6.02 -11.41
N ALA A 109 16.68 -6.30 -10.17
CA ALA A 109 17.98 -5.89 -9.64
C ALA A 109 19.18 -6.36 -10.47
N LEU A 110 19.05 -7.51 -11.16
CA LEU A 110 20.08 -8.03 -12.06
C LEU A 110 20.33 -7.10 -13.27
N TRP A 111 19.25 -6.52 -13.81
CA TRP A 111 19.32 -5.63 -14.96
C TRP A 111 20.00 -4.31 -14.59
N LEU A 112 19.72 -3.79 -13.39
CA LEU A 112 20.39 -2.61 -12.84
C LEU A 112 21.90 -2.81 -12.68
N ARG A 113 22.32 -4.00 -12.25
CA ARG A 113 23.74 -4.35 -12.13
C ARG A 113 24.44 -4.33 -13.48
N HIS A 114 23.83 -4.92 -14.51
CA HIS A 114 24.37 -4.91 -15.87
C HIS A 114 24.49 -3.50 -16.46
N ILE A 115 23.56 -2.59 -16.20
CA ILE A 115 23.66 -1.20 -16.66
C ILE A 115 24.82 -0.48 -15.99
N LYS A 116 25.00 -0.72 -14.68
CA LYS A 116 26.11 -0.17 -13.93
C LYS A 116 27.47 -0.66 -14.43
N ASP A 117 27.58 -1.94 -14.79
CA ASP A 117 28.82 -2.55 -15.29
C ASP A 117 29.16 -2.11 -16.75
N ARG A 118 28.23 -1.47 -17.47
CA ARG A 118 28.43 -0.96 -18.84
C ARG A 118 28.77 0.54 -18.91
N LYS A 119 28.73 1.26 -17.79
CA LYS A 119 29.16 2.66 -17.67
C LYS A 119 30.56 2.72 -17.06
#